data_AF-A0A1Q5MWY7-F1
#
_entry.id   AF-A0A1Q5MWY7-F1
#
_cell.length_a   1.000
_cell.length_b   1.000
_cell.length_c   1.000
_cell.angle_alpha   90.00
_cell.angle_beta   90.00
_cell.angle_gamma   90.00
#
_symmetry.space_group_name_H-M   'P 1'
#
loop_
_entity.id
_entity.type
_entity.pdbx_description
1 polymer ?
#
loop_
_entity_poly.entity_id
_entity_poly.type
_entity_poly.pdbx_seq_one_letter_code
_entity_poly.pdbx_strand_id
1 'polypeptide(L)'
;MTDSVAEQTALAQAGATGEPVEITAERTEYSSTTANPDGSFTLTQSTAPQRVRSDDGSWGGVDTTLVRRADGSVGPKASVVDLAFTGGSSSGKDMIRLGSKQGSVSLGWPGALPEPAIDGATATYANVMAGVDLELTATAEGYHEVLVVKSAAAAASPELEQVSLSASGEGLRVVPGAGGGLRAVDENGNTVFKGPAGQMWDSAGSQQTVSQSARVTAVDDPQDPAGGGNTTQPGVGDSTAVLPVHVDGEAVSVTPDLGLLRGTETVYPVRIDPSVGLGVSERSVISSDGDRWWQFDGDYGVGLCGNADGYYCGNGYKNRMLFELAPI
;
A
#
# COMPACT_ATOMS: atom_id res chain seq x y z
N MET A 1 12.34 28.58 13.87
CA MET A 1 11.73 28.19 15.15
C MET A 1 10.25 28.02 14.89
N THR A 2 9.79 26.81 14.62
CA THR A 2 8.36 26.49 14.69
C THR A 2 8.05 26.34 16.17
N ASP A 3 7.31 27.30 16.74
CA ASP A 3 6.93 27.29 18.16
C ASP A 3 6.10 26.03 18.46
N SER A 4 6.73 25.02 19.05
CA SER A 4 6.00 23.86 19.56
C SER A 4 5.25 24.30 20.82
N VAL A 5 3.94 24.34 20.75
CA VAL A 5 3.06 24.53 21.91
C VAL A 5 3.05 23.26 22.76
N ALA A 6 3.52 23.37 24.00
CA ALA A 6 3.47 22.31 25.01
C ALA A 6 2.10 22.25 25.69
N GLU A 7 1.76 21.10 26.27
CA GLU A 7 0.46 20.81 26.91
C GLU A 7 -0.01 21.92 27.86
N GLN A 8 0.84 22.29 28.82
CA GLN A 8 0.50 23.30 29.83
C GLN A 8 0.19 24.67 29.22
N THR A 9 0.90 25.04 28.15
CA THR A 9 0.68 26.29 27.42
C THR A 9 -0.64 26.24 26.66
N ALA A 10 -0.92 25.13 25.96
CA ALA A 10 -2.18 24.93 25.25
C ALA A 10 -3.38 24.99 26.20
N LEU A 11 -3.29 24.34 27.36
CA LEU A 11 -4.35 24.32 28.37
C LEU A 11 -4.64 25.72 28.94
N ALA A 12 -3.59 26.48 29.27
CA ALA A 12 -3.73 27.85 29.76
C ALA A 12 -4.36 28.76 28.69
N GLN A 13 -3.96 28.62 27.43
CA GLN A 13 -4.53 29.39 26.33
C GLN A 13 -6.00 29.00 26.06
N ALA A 14 -6.33 27.71 26.09
CA ALA A 14 -7.70 27.24 25.90
C ALA A 14 -8.64 27.77 26.99
N GLY A 15 -8.21 27.70 28.25
CA GLY A 15 -8.97 28.26 29.37
C GLY A 15 -9.12 29.78 29.31
N ALA A 16 -8.09 30.50 28.83
CA ALA A 16 -8.13 31.96 28.71
C ALA A 16 -8.98 32.46 27.53
N THR A 17 -9.00 31.72 26.42
CA THR A 17 -9.68 32.13 25.18
C THR A 17 -11.08 31.57 25.03
N GLY A 18 -11.39 30.46 25.70
CA GLY A 18 -12.63 29.72 25.48
C GLY A 18 -12.64 28.88 24.20
N GLU A 19 -11.50 28.77 23.51
CA GLU A 19 -11.35 28.02 22.25
C GLU A 19 -10.38 26.83 22.43
N PRO A 20 -10.60 25.70 21.73
CA PRO A 20 -9.65 24.58 21.76
C PRO A 20 -8.28 24.96 21.17
N VAL A 21 -7.19 24.45 21.76
CA VAL A 21 -5.82 24.73 21.31
C VAL A 21 -5.04 23.44 21.11
N GLU A 22 -4.43 23.25 19.93
CA GLU A 22 -3.64 22.06 19.64
C GLU A 22 -2.29 22.04 20.39
N ILE A 23 -1.97 20.90 20.97
CA ILE A 23 -0.67 20.60 21.58
C ILE A 23 0.30 20.15 20.49
N THR A 24 0.84 21.11 19.75
CA THR A 24 1.71 20.81 18.60
C THR A 24 3.00 20.06 18.96
N ALA A 25 3.41 20.05 20.23
CA ALA A 25 4.53 19.23 20.72
C ALA A 25 4.24 17.72 20.74
N GLU A 26 2.96 17.32 20.80
CA GLU A 26 2.51 15.92 20.74
C GLU A 26 2.07 15.50 19.32
N ARG A 27 2.16 16.42 18.36
CA ARG A 27 1.76 16.15 16.99
C ARG A 27 2.60 15.02 16.40
N THR A 28 1.92 14.04 15.83
CA THR A 28 2.54 12.98 15.03
C THR A 28 2.01 13.00 13.60
N GLU A 29 2.55 12.13 12.76
CA GLU A 29 2.06 11.81 11.42
C GLU A 29 0.60 11.31 11.44
N TYR A 30 0.16 10.69 12.56
CA TYR A 30 -1.13 9.99 12.70
C TYR A 30 -2.10 10.67 13.66
N SER A 31 -1.64 11.62 14.48
CA SER A 31 -2.45 12.16 15.57
C SER A 31 -2.26 13.64 15.83
N SER A 32 -3.30 14.23 16.42
CA SER A 32 -3.28 15.55 17.04
C SER A 32 -4.00 15.48 18.39
N THR A 33 -3.41 16.10 19.41
CA THR A 33 -4.03 16.31 20.71
C THR A 33 -4.44 17.78 20.85
N THR A 34 -5.66 18.04 21.29
CA THR A 34 -6.20 19.38 21.52
C THR A 34 -6.58 19.54 22.99
N ALA A 35 -6.15 20.63 23.62
CA ALA A 35 -6.60 21.04 24.95
C ALA A 35 -7.92 21.81 24.83
N ASN A 36 -8.93 21.40 25.59
CA ASN A 36 -10.26 22.00 25.57
C ASN A 36 -10.40 23.04 26.70
N PRO A 37 -11.27 24.06 26.54
CA PRO A 37 -11.49 25.10 27.56
C PRO A 37 -11.98 24.58 28.91
N ASP A 38 -12.62 23.41 28.94
CA ASP A 38 -13.14 22.76 30.15
C ASP A 38 -12.06 21.98 30.93
N GLY A 39 -10.82 21.98 30.44
CA GLY A 39 -9.69 21.27 31.02
C GLY A 39 -9.54 19.83 30.55
N SER A 40 -10.40 19.34 29.66
CA SER A 40 -10.25 18.03 29.02
C SER A 40 -9.29 18.07 27.83
N PHE A 41 -8.91 16.90 27.33
CA PHE A 41 -8.13 16.74 26.10
C PHE A 41 -8.91 15.91 25.08
N THR A 42 -8.77 16.25 23.80
CA THR A 42 -9.28 15.47 22.68
C THR A 42 -8.11 14.97 21.84
N LEU A 43 -7.97 13.64 21.78
CA LEU A 43 -7.05 12.98 20.85
C LEU A 43 -7.82 12.60 19.59
N THR A 44 -7.33 13.04 18.44
CA THR A 44 -7.75 12.53 17.12
C THR A 44 -6.64 11.65 16.57
N GLN A 45 -6.97 10.41 16.23
CA GLN A 45 -6.04 9.43 15.67
C GLN A 45 -6.56 8.90 14.34
N SER A 46 -5.66 8.74 13.36
CA SER A 46 -5.96 8.27 12.01
C SER A 46 -5.30 6.93 11.73
N THR A 47 -5.94 6.10 10.89
CA THR A 47 -5.44 4.79 10.42
C THR A 47 -4.41 4.91 9.29
N ALA A 48 -4.20 6.12 8.78
CA ALA A 48 -3.21 6.47 7.77
C ALA A 48 -2.60 7.84 8.10
N PRO A 49 -1.35 8.12 7.69
CA PRO A 49 -0.73 9.41 7.92
C PRO A 49 -1.53 10.55 7.31
N GLN A 50 -1.70 11.62 8.08
CA GLN A 50 -2.34 12.85 7.61
C GLN A 50 -1.31 13.93 7.25
N ARG A 51 -0.05 13.73 7.65
CA ARG A 51 1.03 14.70 7.54
C ARG A 51 2.39 14.02 7.62
N VAL A 52 3.40 14.67 7.07
CA VAL A 52 4.80 14.21 7.07
C VAL A 52 5.65 15.23 7.81
N ARG A 53 6.60 14.73 8.60
CA ARG A 53 7.61 15.57 9.24
C ARG A 53 8.87 15.60 8.39
N SER A 54 9.27 16.79 7.94
CA SER A 54 10.54 17.00 7.23
C SER A 54 11.73 16.96 8.19
N ASP A 55 12.94 16.79 7.65
CA ASP A 55 14.18 16.72 8.43
C ASP A 55 14.46 17.99 9.25
N ASP A 56 13.98 19.15 8.78
CA ASP A 56 14.07 20.43 9.50
C ASP A 56 13.05 20.57 10.63
N GLY A 57 12.23 19.54 10.84
CA GLY A 57 11.19 19.46 11.87
C GLY A 57 9.87 20.11 11.48
N SER A 58 9.75 20.69 10.29
CA SER A 58 8.49 21.23 9.77
C SER A 58 7.51 20.11 9.39
N TRP A 59 6.23 20.46 9.33
CA TRP A 59 5.16 19.55 8.94
C TRP A 59 4.60 19.95 7.57
N GLY A 60 4.44 18.97 6.69
CA GLY A 60 3.80 19.11 5.38
C GLY A 60 2.70 18.08 5.17
N GLY A 61 1.91 18.24 4.12
CA GLY A 61 0.96 17.22 3.68
C GLY A 61 1.69 16.00 3.10
N VAL A 62 1.03 14.84 3.12
CA VAL A 62 1.47 13.66 2.36
C VAL A 62 1.33 13.96 0.87
N ASP A 63 2.38 13.69 0.09
CA ASP A 63 2.39 13.81 -1.38
C ASP A 63 3.20 12.65 -1.97
N THR A 64 2.50 11.59 -2.37
CA THR A 64 3.09 10.38 -2.94
C THR A 64 3.47 10.52 -4.40
N THR A 65 3.25 11.68 -5.03
CA THR A 65 3.63 11.90 -6.43
C THR A 65 5.13 11.67 -6.59
N LEU A 66 5.49 10.75 -7.47
CA LEU A 66 6.87 10.39 -7.72
C LEU A 66 7.58 11.48 -8.52
N VAL A 67 8.83 11.72 -8.14
CA VAL A 67 9.76 12.60 -8.83
C VAL A 67 11.09 11.91 -9.00
N ARG A 68 11.77 12.21 -10.12
CA ARG A 68 13.18 11.83 -10.29
C ARG A 68 14.04 12.73 -9.41
N ARG A 69 14.91 12.13 -8.61
CA ARG A 69 15.86 12.81 -7.75
C ARG A 69 17.19 13.04 -8.48
N ALA A 70 18.02 13.92 -7.92
CA ALA A 70 19.31 14.30 -8.52
C ALA A 70 20.32 13.13 -8.59
N ASP A 71 20.17 12.13 -7.73
CA ASP A 71 20.97 10.91 -7.71
C ASP A 71 20.50 9.85 -8.73
N GLY A 72 19.44 10.14 -9.50
CA GLY A 72 18.85 9.24 -10.48
C GLY A 72 17.79 8.30 -9.91
N SER A 73 17.58 8.26 -8.59
CA SER A 73 16.47 7.52 -7.99
C SER A 73 15.12 8.17 -8.28
N VAL A 74 14.05 7.42 -8.06
CA VAL A 74 12.67 7.88 -8.15
C VAL A 74 12.03 7.74 -6.77
N GLY A 75 11.30 8.74 -6.29
CA GLY A 75 10.55 8.57 -5.06
C GLY A 75 9.53 9.67 -4.80
N PRO A 76 8.68 9.51 -3.77
CA PRO A 76 7.60 10.45 -3.48
C PRO A 76 8.17 11.81 -3.06
N LYS A 77 7.38 12.87 -3.30
CA LYS A 77 7.71 14.24 -2.83
C LYS A 77 7.66 14.35 -1.30
N ALA A 78 6.70 13.69 -0.66
CA ALA A 78 6.55 13.66 0.79
C ALA A 78 5.85 12.37 1.27
N SER A 79 6.59 11.52 1.97
CA SER A 79 6.12 10.29 2.62
C SER A 79 6.68 10.20 4.04
N VAL A 80 6.05 9.40 4.91
CA VAL A 80 6.55 9.19 6.29
C VAL A 80 7.77 8.26 6.35
N VAL A 81 8.06 7.57 5.25
CA VAL A 81 9.24 6.73 5.06
C VAL A 81 10.21 7.34 4.05
N ASP A 82 11.48 6.96 4.17
CA ASP A 82 12.46 7.17 3.11
C ASP A 82 12.30 6.09 2.04
N LEU A 83 11.53 6.40 0.99
CA LEU A 83 11.28 5.49 -0.13
C LEU A 83 12.03 5.95 -1.38
N ALA A 84 12.76 5.02 -1.99
CA ALA A 84 13.36 5.19 -3.29
C ALA A 84 13.19 3.94 -4.15
N PHE A 85 12.80 4.16 -5.40
CA PHE A 85 12.87 3.19 -6.48
C PHE A 85 14.07 3.52 -7.37
N THR A 86 14.62 2.51 -8.03
CA THR A 86 15.71 2.73 -8.99
C THR A 86 15.25 3.55 -10.21
N GLY A 87 16.12 4.40 -10.77
CA GLY A 87 15.87 5.03 -12.07
C GLY A 87 16.06 4.08 -13.27
N GLY A 88 16.32 2.80 -13.00
CA GLY A 88 16.80 1.79 -13.93
C GLY A 88 18.15 1.24 -13.48
N SER A 89 18.38 -0.06 -13.67
CA SER A 89 19.57 -0.74 -13.16
C SER A 89 19.95 -1.90 -14.06
N SER A 90 21.19 -1.95 -14.55
CA SER A 90 21.68 -3.09 -15.32
C SER A 90 21.81 -4.38 -14.49
N SER A 91 21.77 -4.27 -13.16
CA SER A 91 21.93 -5.40 -12.23
C SER A 91 20.66 -5.76 -11.47
N GLY A 92 19.63 -4.92 -11.50
CA GLY A 92 18.39 -5.08 -10.71
C GLY A 92 18.55 -4.84 -9.21
N LYS A 93 19.79 -4.70 -8.72
CA LYS A 93 20.07 -4.36 -7.32
C LYS A 93 19.46 -3.00 -6.96
N ASP A 94 19.06 -2.89 -5.69
CA ASP A 94 18.45 -1.69 -5.11
C ASP A 94 17.23 -1.21 -5.92
N MET A 95 16.43 -2.16 -6.40
CA MET A 95 15.13 -1.90 -7.04
C MET A 95 14.27 -1.00 -6.16
N ILE A 96 14.23 -1.33 -4.86
CA ILE A 96 13.52 -0.59 -3.82
C ILE A 96 14.46 -0.40 -2.64
N ARG A 97 14.49 0.80 -2.08
CA ARG A 97 15.00 1.09 -0.75
C ARG A 97 13.88 1.67 0.10
N LEU A 98 13.64 1.07 1.25
CA LEU A 98 12.66 1.50 2.23
C LEU A 98 13.37 1.75 3.57
N GLY A 99 13.37 2.99 4.02
CA GLY A 99 14.13 3.48 5.17
C GLY A 99 13.29 4.17 6.24
N SER A 100 13.80 4.11 7.46
CA SER A 100 13.28 4.75 8.66
C SER A 100 14.45 5.25 9.51
N LYS A 101 14.16 5.89 10.65
CA LYS A 101 15.20 6.28 11.62
C LYS A 101 15.91 5.07 12.26
N GLN A 102 15.27 3.90 12.25
CA GLN A 102 15.79 2.67 12.83
C GLN A 102 16.67 1.86 11.88
N GLY A 103 16.63 2.16 10.57
CA GLY A 103 17.38 1.45 9.55
C GLY A 103 16.61 1.33 8.23
N SER A 104 17.14 0.54 7.30
CA SER A 104 16.58 0.37 5.96
C SER A 104 16.61 -1.07 5.47
N VAL A 105 15.72 -1.37 4.53
CA VAL A 105 15.71 -2.61 3.73
C VAL A 105 15.79 -2.23 2.27
N SER A 106 16.62 -2.95 1.51
CA SER A 106 16.67 -2.89 0.05
C SER A 106 16.18 -4.21 -0.54
N LEU A 107 15.31 -4.14 -1.54
CA LEU A 107 14.95 -5.26 -2.41
C LEU A 107 15.60 -5.11 -3.78
N GLY A 108 15.95 -6.23 -4.41
CA GLY A 108 16.56 -6.28 -5.73
C GLY A 108 15.84 -7.26 -6.65
N TRP A 109 15.70 -6.87 -7.91
CA TRP A 109 15.17 -7.69 -8.99
C TRP A 109 16.26 -8.64 -9.51
N PRO A 110 15.97 -9.91 -9.87
CA PRO A 110 16.95 -10.89 -10.32
C PRO A 110 17.55 -10.62 -11.72
N GLY A 111 17.31 -9.46 -12.32
CA GLY A 111 17.79 -9.10 -13.66
C GLY A 111 17.83 -7.59 -13.88
N ALA A 112 18.12 -7.17 -15.11
CA ALA A 112 18.14 -5.75 -15.43
C ALA A 112 16.74 -5.13 -15.34
N LEU A 113 16.68 -3.90 -14.84
CA LEU A 113 15.49 -3.06 -14.82
C LEU A 113 15.68 -1.89 -15.79
N PRO A 114 14.72 -1.66 -16.72
CA PRO A 114 14.74 -0.50 -17.59
C PRO A 114 14.50 0.79 -16.80
N GLU A 115 14.63 1.93 -17.45
CA GLU A 115 14.14 3.18 -16.86
C GLU A 115 12.60 3.15 -16.75
N PRO A 116 12.02 3.48 -15.58
CA PRO A 116 10.57 3.42 -15.41
C PRO A 116 9.89 4.65 -16.04
N ALA A 117 8.68 4.42 -16.58
CA ALA A 117 7.71 5.49 -16.80
C ALA A 117 7.06 5.86 -15.47
N ILE A 118 6.88 7.16 -15.21
CA ILE A 118 6.29 7.65 -13.96
C ILE A 118 4.95 8.30 -14.26
N ASP A 119 3.91 7.87 -13.54
CA ASP A 119 2.58 8.49 -13.54
C ASP A 119 2.05 8.57 -12.11
N GLY A 120 1.77 9.79 -11.64
CA GLY A 120 1.36 10.03 -10.25
C GLY A 120 2.32 9.40 -9.24
N ALA A 121 1.83 8.44 -8.45
CA ALA A 121 2.59 7.70 -7.44
C ALA A 121 3.24 6.41 -7.96
N THR A 122 3.09 6.09 -9.25
CA THR A 122 3.48 4.78 -9.81
C THR A 122 4.65 4.90 -10.77
N ALA A 123 5.61 3.99 -10.63
CA ALA A 123 6.73 3.76 -11.54
C ALA A 123 6.55 2.40 -12.24
N THR A 124 6.40 2.42 -13.56
CA THR A 124 6.22 1.22 -14.38
C THR A 124 7.50 0.86 -15.13
N TYR A 125 8.07 -0.30 -14.81
CA TYR A 125 9.18 -0.92 -15.51
C TYR A 125 8.63 -1.90 -16.55
N ALA A 126 8.71 -1.52 -17.81
CA ALA A 126 8.10 -2.31 -18.89
C ALA A 126 8.96 -3.55 -19.23
N ASN A 127 8.30 -4.69 -19.42
CA ASN A 127 8.92 -5.94 -19.88
C ASN A 127 10.14 -6.38 -19.03
N VAL A 128 10.00 -6.35 -17.70
CA VAL A 128 11.01 -6.93 -16.79
C VAL A 128 11.16 -8.44 -17.00
N MET A 129 10.10 -9.07 -17.52
CA MET A 129 10.14 -10.35 -18.23
C MET A 129 9.35 -10.18 -19.54
N ALA A 130 9.47 -11.11 -20.48
CA ALA A 130 8.76 -11.03 -21.75
C ALA A 130 7.23 -10.96 -21.54
N GLY A 131 6.62 -9.80 -21.81
CA GLY A 131 5.19 -9.57 -21.61
C GLY A 131 4.75 -9.42 -20.15
N VAL A 132 5.68 -9.16 -19.23
CA VAL A 132 5.41 -8.86 -17.82
C VAL A 132 6.01 -7.51 -17.45
N ASP A 133 5.19 -6.61 -16.94
CA ASP A 133 5.66 -5.34 -16.37
C ASP A 133 5.76 -5.44 -14.85
N LEU A 134 6.61 -4.61 -14.26
CA LEU A 134 6.67 -4.37 -12.82
C LEU A 134 6.17 -2.96 -12.55
N GLU A 135 5.12 -2.82 -11.75
CA GLU A 135 4.58 -1.55 -11.29
C GLU A 135 4.89 -1.38 -9.81
N LEU A 136 5.58 -0.29 -9.46
CA LEU A 136 5.86 0.09 -8.08
C LEU A 136 5.08 1.35 -7.75
N THR A 137 4.16 1.27 -6.80
CA THR A 137 3.33 2.40 -6.37
C THR A 137 3.74 2.86 -4.98
N ALA A 138 4.15 4.12 -4.85
CA ALA A 138 4.48 4.70 -3.56
C ALA A 138 3.22 4.98 -2.74
N THR A 139 3.27 4.62 -1.46
CA THR A 139 2.27 5.02 -0.46
C THR A 139 2.89 6.00 0.52
N ALA A 140 2.06 6.57 1.41
CA ALA A 140 2.57 7.41 2.49
C ALA A 140 3.60 6.67 3.36
N GLU A 141 3.47 5.34 3.48
CA GLU A 141 4.11 4.49 4.48
C GLU A 141 5.04 3.43 3.88
N GLY A 142 5.11 3.30 2.56
CA GLY A 142 5.80 2.19 1.91
C GLY A 142 5.46 2.13 0.44
N TYR A 143 5.24 0.92 -0.08
CA TYR A 143 4.94 0.71 -1.48
C TYR A 143 4.03 -0.51 -1.73
N HIS A 144 3.36 -0.50 -2.87
CA HIS A 144 2.79 -1.69 -3.50
C HIS A 144 3.69 -2.10 -4.66
N GLU A 145 3.87 -3.41 -4.83
CA GLU A 145 4.63 -3.99 -5.94
C GLU A 145 3.69 -4.91 -6.71
N VAL A 146 3.49 -4.67 -8.00
CA VAL A 146 2.60 -5.48 -8.82
C VAL A 146 3.33 -5.94 -10.08
N LEU A 147 3.42 -7.25 -10.28
CA LEU A 147 3.76 -7.81 -11.58
C LEU A 147 2.50 -7.93 -12.43
N VAL A 148 2.50 -7.29 -13.60
CA VAL A 148 1.39 -7.29 -14.56
C VAL A 148 1.70 -8.26 -15.68
N VAL A 149 1.17 -9.48 -15.58
CA VAL A 149 1.31 -10.53 -16.59
C VAL A 149 0.26 -10.29 -17.68
N LYS A 150 0.70 -9.81 -18.85
CA LYS A 150 -0.21 -9.25 -19.87
C LYS A 150 -1.00 -10.28 -20.67
N SER A 151 -0.55 -11.53 -20.71
CA SER A 151 -1.13 -12.54 -21.60
C SER A 151 -0.81 -13.97 -21.18
N ALA A 152 -1.55 -14.92 -21.74
CA ALA A 152 -1.26 -16.36 -21.59
C ALA A 152 0.13 -16.76 -22.08
N ALA A 153 0.65 -16.09 -23.11
CA ALA A 153 2.01 -16.33 -23.59
C ALA A 153 3.07 -15.92 -22.54
N ALA A 154 2.85 -14.79 -21.85
CA ALA A 154 3.72 -14.35 -20.76
C ALA A 154 3.61 -15.27 -19.54
N ALA A 155 2.39 -15.68 -19.18
CA ALA A 155 2.11 -16.58 -18.06
C ALA A 155 2.77 -17.96 -18.20
N ALA A 156 3.06 -18.41 -19.42
CA ALA A 156 3.76 -19.66 -19.68
C ALA A 156 5.26 -19.60 -19.34
N SER A 157 5.81 -18.44 -18.97
CA SER A 157 7.20 -18.32 -18.55
C SER A 157 7.49 -19.17 -17.30
N PRO A 158 8.57 -19.96 -17.27
CA PRO A 158 8.99 -20.69 -16.06
C PRO A 158 9.45 -19.74 -14.94
N GLU A 159 9.82 -18.50 -15.27
CA GLU A 159 10.21 -17.48 -14.27
C GLU A 159 9.02 -17.05 -13.37
N LEU A 160 7.79 -17.34 -13.78
CA LEU A 160 6.58 -17.10 -12.98
C LEU A 160 6.17 -18.29 -12.10
N GLU A 161 6.92 -19.39 -12.10
CA GLU A 161 6.68 -20.49 -11.14
C GLU A 161 7.17 -20.13 -9.75
N GLN A 162 8.18 -19.26 -9.65
CA GLN A 162 8.62 -18.65 -8.41
C GLN A 162 9.22 -17.28 -8.71
N VAL A 163 8.61 -16.24 -8.15
CA VAL A 163 9.14 -14.88 -8.23
C VAL A 163 10.01 -14.66 -6.99
N SER A 164 11.27 -14.30 -7.19
CA SER A 164 12.25 -14.14 -6.11
C SER A 164 12.96 -12.80 -6.22
N LEU A 165 13.03 -12.09 -5.10
CA LEU A 165 13.73 -10.83 -4.92
C LEU A 165 14.88 -11.05 -3.95
N SER A 166 16.03 -10.43 -4.22
CA SER A 166 17.07 -10.33 -3.19
C SER A 166 16.66 -9.31 -2.14
N ALA A 167 16.94 -9.57 -0.87
CA ALA A 167 16.69 -8.69 0.25
C ALA A 167 17.97 -8.46 1.05
N SER A 168 18.25 -7.20 1.35
CA SER A 168 19.35 -6.80 2.21
C SER A 168 18.89 -5.68 3.15
N GLY A 169 19.58 -5.46 4.25
CA GLY A 169 19.20 -4.42 5.21
C GLY A 169 20.38 -3.81 5.92
N GLU A 170 20.19 -2.56 6.34
CA GLU A 170 21.10 -1.80 7.18
C GLU A 170 20.40 -1.54 8.51
N GLY A 171 20.86 -2.18 9.58
CA GLY A 171 20.21 -2.17 10.90
C GLY A 171 18.91 -2.97 10.98
N LEU A 172 18.38 -3.47 9.84
CA LEU A 172 17.15 -4.26 9.76
C LEU A 172 17.40 -5.61 9.11
N ARG A 173 16.61 -6.61 9.52
CA ARG A 173 16.61 -7.95 8.95
C ARG A 173 15.20 -8.37 8.54
N VAL A 174 15.07 -8.91 7.33
CA VAL A 174 13.80 -9.45 6.84
C VAL A 174 13.54 -10.84 7.43
N VAL A 175 12.33 -11.07 7.91
CA VAL A 175 11.88 -12.31 8.55
C VAL A 175 10.44 -12.66 8.15
N PRO A 176 10.03 -13.93 8.31
CA PRO A 176 8.62 -14.28 8.19
C PRO A 176 7.71 -13.50 9.14
N GLY A 177 6.58 -13.04 8.60
CA GLY A 177 5.49 -12.40 9.31
C GLY A 177 4.36 -13.38 9.68
N ALA A 178 3.40 -12.91 10.46
CA ALA A 178 2.17 -13.65 10.70
C ALA A 178 1.34 -13.74 9.40
N GLY A 179 0.47 -14.75 9.29
CA GLY A 179 -0.47 -14.87 8.18
C GLY A 179 0.16 -15.12 6.80
N GLY A 180 1.45 -15.46 6.73
CA GLY A 180 2.17 -15.66 5.46
C GLY A 180 2.78 -14.38 4.89
N GLY A 181 2.86 -13.30 5.65
CA GLY A 181 3.56 -12.08 5.25
C GLY A 181 5.04 -12.05 5.63
N LEU A 182 5.60 -10.85 5.64
CA LEU A 182 6.99 -10.58 6.03
C LEU A 182 7.09 -9.44 7.04
N ARG A 183 8.22 -9.35 7.74
CA ARG A 183 8.58 -8.23 8.61
C ARG A 183 10.04 -7.87 8.43
N ALA A 184 10.36 -6.58 8.53
CA ALA A 184 11.72 -6.13 8.78
C ALA A 184 11.85 -5.78 10.26
N VAL A 185 12.80 -6.41 10.95
CA VAL A 185 13.01 -6.23 12.39
C VAL A 185 14.38 -5.61 12.69
N ASP A 186 14.45 -4.79 13.73
CA ASP A 186 15.71 -4.26 14.27
C ASP A 186 16.49 -5.35 15.03
N GLU A 187 17.68 -4.99 15.55
CA GLU A 187 18.53 -5.88 16.34
C GLU A 187 17.87 -6.39 17.63
N ASN A 188 16.89 -5.65 18.17
CA ASN A 188 16.13 -6.02 19.35
C ASN A 188 14.90 -6.90 19.03
N GLY A 189 14.63 -7.15 17.74
CA GLY A 189 13.48 -7.90 17.27
C GLY A 189 12.19 -7.08 17.15
N ASN A 190 12.25 -5.76 17.32
CA ASN A 190 11.11 -4.88 17.10
C ASN A 190 10.80 -4.80 15.61
N THR A 191 9.51 -4.86 15.26
CA THR A 191 9.09 -4.75 13.86
C THR A 191 9.09 -3.29 13.44
N VAL A 192 9.83 -2.98 12.36
CA VAL A 192 9.91 -1.64 11.77
C VAL A 192 9.04 -1.57 10.52
N PHE A 193 9.17 -2.55 9.62
CA PHE A 193 8.31 -2.70 8.45
C PHE A 193 7.59 -4.04 8.49
N LYS A 194 6.40 -4.11 7.88
CA LYS A 194 5.69 -5.38 7.66
C LYS A 194 4.91 -5.35 6.36
N GLY A 195 4.79 -6.51 5.73
CA GLY A 195 3.94 -6.73 4.56
C GLY A 195 3.03 -7.92 4.83
N PRO A 196 1.77 -7.89 4.39
CA PRO A 196 0.88 -9.05 4.45
C PRO A 196 1.39 -10.18 3.54
N ALA A 197 0.67 -11.30 3.52
CA ALA A 197 0.85 -12.24 2.42
C ALA A 197 0.52 -11.54 1.10
N GLY A 198 1.22 -11.94 0.03
CA GLY A 198 0.90 -11.46 -1.30
C GLY A 198 -0.48 -11.95 -1.76
N GLN A 199 -0.95 -11.35 -2.84
CA GLN A 199 -2.17 -11.74 -3.51
C GLN A 199 -1.93 -11.81 -5.02
N MET A 200 -2.73 -12.62 -5.70
CA MET A 200 -2.78 -12.64 -7.14
C MET A 200 -4.23 -12.66 -7.59
N TRP A 201 -4.53 -11.92 -8.65
CA TRP A 201 -5.86 -11.87 -9.23
C TRP A 201 -5.84 -11.71 -10.74
N ASP A 202 -6.87 -12.20 -11.39
CA ASP A 202 -7.09 -12.01 -12.82
C ASP A 202 -7.94 -10.74 -13.09
N SER A 203 -8.35 -10.49 -14.33
CA SER A 203 -9.15 -9.33 -14.70
C SER A 203 -10.61 -9.69 -15.06
N ALA A 204 -11.16 -10.80 -14.56
CA ALA A 204 -12.47 -11.30 -14.98
C ALA A 204 -13.63 -10.34 -14.61
N GLY A 205 -13.52 -9.65 -13.48
CA GLY A 205 -14.49 -8.64 -13.02
C GLY A 205 -14.58 -7.43 -13.95
N SER A 206 -13.47 -7.03 -14.57
CA SER A 206 -13.42 -5.91 -15.52
C SER A 206 -14.18 -6.16 -16.82
N GLN A 207 -14.44 -7.42 -17.20
CA GLN A 207 -15.26 -7.75 -18.37
C GLN A 207 -16.77 -7.71 -18.07
N GLN A 208 -17.16 -7.85 -16.80
CA GLN A 208 -18.57 -7.84 -16.39
C GLN A 208 -19.16 -6.42 -16.38
N THR A 209 -18.36 -5.41 -16.04
CA THR A 209 -18.77 -4.00 -16.03
C THR A 209 -19.13 -3.47 -17.42
N VAL A 210 -18.41 -3.88 -18.47
CA VAL A 210 -18.66 -3.45 -19.86
C VAL A 210 -20.01 -3.96 -20.42
N SER A 211 -20.50 -5.09 -19.93
CA SER A 211 -21.79 -5.66 -20.35
C SER A 211 -23.00 -5.04 -19.63
N GLN A 212 -22.79 -4.35 -18.51
CA GLN A 212 -23.86 -3.83 -17.65
C GLN A 212 -24.02 -2.30 -17.72
N SER A 213 -23.02 -1.54 -18.19
CA SER A 213 -23.16 -0.10 -18.44
C SER A 213 -24.22 0.27 -19.50
N ALA A 214 -24.78 -0.70 -20.23
CA ALA A 214 -25.90 -0.47 -21.14
C ALA A 214 -27.28 -0.38 -20.45
N ARG A 215 -27.39 -0.55 -19.11
CA ARG A 215 -28.70 -0.61 -18.42
C ARG A 215 -28.86 0.23 -17.14
N VAL A 216 -27.86 0.98 -16.70
CA VAL A 216 -28.01 1.84 -15.50
C VAL A 216 -28.21 3.30 -15.94
N THR A 217 -29.44 3.79 -15.83
CA THR A 217 -29.71 5.23 -15.82
C THR A 217 -28.99 5.86 -14.62
N ALA A 218 -28.18 6.88 -14.90
CA ALA A 218 -27.39 7.62 -13.93
C ALA A 218 -28.22 8.03 -12.70
N VAL A 219 -27.79 7.55 -11.55
CA VAL A 219 -27.96 8.25 -10.28
C VAL A 219 -26.60 8.90 -10.01
N ASP A 220 -26.59 10.23 -9.97
CA ASP A 220 -25.44 11.03 -9.57
C ASP A 220 -25.04 10.65 -8.14
N ASP A 221 -24.01 9.82 -8.00
CA ASP A 221 -23.25 9.71 -6.76
C ASP A 221 -22.05 10.67 -6.85
N PRO A 222 -21.92 11.66 -5.94
CA PRO A 222 -20.80 12.57 -5.99
C PRO A 222 -19.51 11.87 -5.52
N GLN A 223 -18.56 11.77 -6.45
CA GLN A 223 -17.14 11.46 -6.27
C GLN A 223 -16.75 9.97 -6.21
N ASP A 224 -16.78 9.34 -7.37
CA ASP A 224 -15.70 8.45 -7.78
C ASP A 224 -14.74 9.27 -8.68
N PRO A 225 -13.66 9.88 -8.16
CA PRO A 225 -12.71 10.54 -9.02
C PRO A 225 -11.89 9.47 -9.73
N ALA A 226 -12.15 9.35 -11.05
CA ALA A 226 -11.39 8.64 -12.07
C ALA A 226 -11.83 7.20 -12.37
N GLY A 227 -12.34 7.03 -13.60
CA GLY A 227 -12.34 5.77 -14.32
C GLY A 227 -10.93 5.31 -14.68
N GLY A 228 -10.15 4.97 -13.66
CA GLY A 228 -8.98 4.11 -13.72
C GLY A 228 -9.15 3.10 -12.59
N GLY A 229 -9.63 1.89 -12.90
CA GLY A 229 -9.84 0.86 -11.88
C GLY A 229 -8.57 0.68 -11.06
N ASN A 230 -8.69 0.67 -9.73
CA ASN A 230 -7.55 0.52 -8.83
C ASN A 230 -6.75 -0.73 -9.23
N THR A 231 -5.57 -0.54 -9.85
CA THR A 231 -4.75 -1.64 -10.38
C THR A 231 -3.99 -2.37 -9.29
N THR A 232 -4.06 -1.90 -8.05
CA THR A 232 -3.35 -2.47 -6.90
C THR A 232 -4.20 -3.47 -6.11
N GLN A 233 -5.46 -3.68 -6.49
CA GLN A 233 -6.38 -4.54 -5.77
C GLN A 233 -7.33 -5.31 -6.71
N PRO A 234 -7.88 -6.47 -6.26
CA PRO A 234 -8.88 -7.19 -7.03
C PRO A 234 -10.19 -6.41 -7.10
N GLY A 235 -10.78 -6.41 -8.30
CA GLY A 235 -12.12 -5.91 -8.56
C GLY A 235 -13.18 -6.98 -8.32
N VAL A 236 -14.44 -6.54 -8.18
CA VAL A 236 -15.57 -7.45 -7.99
C VAL A 236 -15.66 -8.43 -9.17
N GLY A 237 -15.60 -9.72 -8.86
CA GLY A 237 -15.70 -10.80 -9.84
C GLY A 237 -14.37 -11.27 -10.44
N ASP A 238 -13.25 -10.70 -10.00
CA ASP A 238 -11.92 -11.27 -10.28
C ASP A 238 -11.75 -12.60 -9.52
N SER A 239 -11.03 -13.53 -10.13
CA SER A 239 -10.55 -14.72 -9.40
C SER A 239 -9.33 -14.32 -8.60
N THR A 240 -9.25 -14.72 -7.33
CA THR A 240 -8.16 -14.34 -6.42
C THR A 240 -7.47 -15.54 -5.76
N ALA A 241 -6.18 -15.38 -5.43
CA ALA A 241 -5.38 -16.35 -4.68
C ALA A 241 -4.45 -15.62 -3.69
N VAL A 242 -4.20 -16.22 -2.53
CA VAL A 242 -3.23 -15.71 -1.54
C VAL A 242 -1.88 -16.37 -1.79
N LEU A 243 -0.82 -15.56 -1.81
CA LEU A 243 0.56 -15.97 -2.05
C LEU A 243 1.40 -15.74 -0.79
N PRO A 244 1.61 -16.76 0.06
CA PRO A 244 2.51 -16.65 1.19
C PRO A 244 3.92 -16.26 0.75
N VAL A 245 4.51 -15.32 1.47
CA VAL A 245 5.88 -14.89 1.27
C VAL A 245 6.82 -15.85 1.99
N HIS A 246 7.80 -16.35 1.25
CA HIS A 246 8.89 -17.17 1.75
C HIS A 246 10.16 -16.32 1.91
N VAL A 247 10.71 -16.31 3.12
CA VAL A 247 11.98 -15.64 3.42
C VAL A 247 13.05 -16.72 3.64
N ASP A 248 14.08 -16.73 2.81
CA ASP A 248 15.23 -17.64 2.90
C ASP A 248 16.54 -16.84 2.80
N GLY A 249 17.21 -16.66 3.94
CA GLY A 249 18.42 -15.85 4.02
C GLY A 249 18.20 -14.42 3.51
N GLU A 250 18.85 -14.10 2.39
CA GLU A 250 18.79 -12.80 1.69
C GLU A 250 17.83 -12.84 0.49
N ALA A 251 16.86 -13.75 0.48
CA ALA A 251 15.85 -13.85 -0.58
C ALA A 251 14.42 -13.80 0.00
N VAL A 252 13.55 -13.10 -0.72
CA VAL A 252 12.10 -13.05 -0.49
C VAL A 252 11.43 -13.57 -1.75
N SER A 253 10.57 -14.57 -1.64
CA SER A 253 9.91 -15.16 -2.81
C SER A 253 8.44 -15.46 -2.59
N VAL A 254 7.69 -15.47 -3.67
CA VAL A 254 6.30 -15.93 -3.74
C VAL A 254 6.16 -16.97 -4.84
N THR A 255 5.24 -17.90 -4.64
CA THR A 255 4.90 -18.94 -5.63
C THR A 255 3.50 -18.63 -6.16
N PRO A 256 3.37 -18.07 -7.37
CA PRO A 256 2.07 -17.80 -7.98
C PRO A 256 1.20 -19.06 -8.08
N ASP A 257 -0.12 -18.91 -7.90
CA ASP A 257 -1.06 -20.02 -8.12
C ASP A 257 -1.17 -20.29 -9.64
N LEU A 258 -0.54 -21.37 -10.10
CA LEU A 258 -0.50 -21.69 -11.53
C LEU A 258 -1.88 -22.04 -12.12
N GLY A 259 -2.84 -22.46 -11.28
CA GLY A 259 -4.20 -22.75 -11.71
C GLY A 259 -4.96 -21.47 -12.08
N LEU A 260 -4.80 -20.41 -11.29
CA LEU A 260 -5.32 -19.09 -11.60
C LEU A 260 -4.48 -18.40 -12.68
N LEU A 261 -3.15 -18.51 -12.64
CA LEU A 261 -2.27 -17.84 -13.60
C LEU A 261 -2.40 -18.42 -15.03
N ARG A 262 -2.68 -19.72 -15.19
CA ARG A 262 -2.69 -20.42 -16.49
C ARG A 262 -4.01 -21.15 -16.78
N GLY A 263 -5.06 -20.86 -16.01
CA GLY A 263 -6.37 -21.49 -16.15
C GLY A 263 -7.06 -21.17 -17.47
N THR A 264 -8.03 -22.01 -17.86
CA THR A 264 -8.81 -21.79 -19.09
C THR A 264 -9.75 -20.60 -19.00
N GLU A 265 -10.17 -20.27 -17.77
CA GLU A 265 -11.07 -19.15 -17.47
C GLU A 265 -10.31 -17.87 -17.09
N THR A 266 -8.96 -17.91 -17.04
CA THR A 266 -8.13 -16.78 -16.62
C THR A 266 -8.27 -15.61 -17.59
N VAL A 267 -8.63 -14.45 -17.06
CA VAL A 267 -8.70 -13.21 -17.84
C VAL A 267 -7.47 -12.35 -17.58
N TYR A 268 -6.71 -12.03 -18.64
CA TYR A 268 -5.52 -11.20 -18.54
C TYR A 268 -5.84 -9.69 -18.64
N PRO A 269 -5.03 -8.80 -18.03
CA PRO A 269 -3.81 -9.12 -17.28
C PRO A 269 -4.07 -9.81 -15.94
N VAL A 270 -3.17 -10.70 -15.55
CA VAL A 270 -3.09 -11.24 -14.18
C VAL A 270 -2.10 -10.39 -13.40
N ARG A 271 -2.44 -10.05 -12.17
CA ARG A 271 -1.63 -9.22 -11.26
C ARG A 271 -1.14 -10.06 -10.10
N ILE A 272 0.14 -9.93 -9.76
CA ILE A 272 0.79 -10.61 -8.63
C ILE A 272 1.39 -9.53 -7.74
N ASP A 273 0.91 -9.41 -6.52
CA ASP A 273 1.27 -8.33 -5.58
C ASP A 273 1.72 -8.87 -4.22
N PRO A 274 3.01 -8.76 -3.87
CA PRO A 274 3.42 -8.67 -2.48
C PRO A 274 3.65 -7.21 -2.06
N SER A 275 2.70 -6.61 -1.34
CA SER A 275 2.84 -5.26 -0.78
C SER A 275 3.70 -5.21 0.50
N VAL A 276 4.44 -4.11 0.73
CA VAL A 276 5.27 -3.91 1.95
C VAL A 276 5.30 -2.44 2.36
N GLY A 277 5.12 -2.14 3.66
CA GLY A 277 5.27 -0.78 4.18
C GLY A 277 5.52 -0.71 5.68
N LEU A 278 5.38 0.47 6.27
CA LEU A 278 5.39 0.62 7.73
C LEU A 278 4.26 -0.22 8.32
N GLY A 279 4.63 -0.93 9.38
CA GLY A 279 3.69 -1.72 10.16
C GLY A 279 2.98 -0.95 11.26
N VAL A 280 2.94 0.37 11.17
CA VAL A 280 2.42 1.24 12.23
C VAL A 280 0.91 1.11 12.38
N SER A 281 0.13 0.96 11.30
CA SER A 281 -1.27 0.54 11.42
C SER A 281 -1.60 -0.49 10.34
N GLU A 282 -2.46 -1.46 10.66
CA GLU A 282 -3.07 -2.35 9.68
C GLU A 282 -4.54 -2.04 9.53
N ARG A 283 -5.00 -2.09 8.29
CA ARG A 283 -6.42 -2.13 7.97
C ARG A 283 -6.66 -3.20 6.94
N SER A 284 -7.70 -4.00 7.18
CA SER A 284 -8.05 -5.11 6.31
C SER A 284 -9.55 -5.16 6.12
N VAL A 285 -9.98 -5.37 4.89
CA VAL A 285 -11.36 -5.78 4.60
C VAL A 285 -11.34 -7.25 4.24
N ILE A 286 -12.16 -8.04 4.92
CA ILE A 286 -12.40 -9.46 4.61
C ILE A 286 -13.84 -9.58 4.14
N SER A 287 -14.03 -10.07 2.92
CA SER A 287 -15.35 -10.35 2.35
C SER A 287 -15.70 -11.84 2.42
N SER A 288 -17.00 -12.13 2.46
CA SER A 288 -17.52 -13.50 2.52
C SER A 288 -17.46 -14.25 1.19
N ASP A 289 -17.23 -13.55 0.09
CA ASP A 289 -16.99 -14.14 -1.25
C ASP A 289 -15.56 -14.67 -1.39
N GLY A 290 -14.68 -14.38 -0.43
CA GLY A 290 -13.29 -14.85 -0.41
C GLY A 290 -12.28 -13.73 -0.58
N ASP A 291 -12.70 -12.56 -1.05
CA ASP A 291 -11.82 -11.43 -1.29
C ASP A 291 -11.31 -10.81 0.00
N ARG A 292 -10.05 -10.36 -0.08
CA ARG A 292 -9.32 -9.75 1.02
C ARG A 292 -8.56 -8.57 0.47
N TRP A 293 -8.78 -7.40 1.07
CA TRP A 293 -8.06 -6.18 0.73
C TRP A 293 -7.20 -5.81 1.92
N TRP A 294 -5.90 -6.04 1.78
CA TRP A 294 -4.90 -5.69 2.79
C TRP A 294 -4.45 -4.24 2.57
N GLN A 295 -4.36 -3.48 3.65
CA GLN A 295 -3.96 -2.06 3.60
C GLN A 295 -4.76 -1.23 2.59
N PHE A 296 -6.05 -1.56 2.44
CA PHE A 296 -6.95 -0.95 1.46
C PHE A 296 -6.95 0.57 1.52
N ASP A 297 -7.24 1.23 0.41
CA ASP A 297 -7.43 2.68 0.30
C ASP A 297 -8.89 3.02 -0.04
N GLY A 298 -9.29 4.26 0.25
CA GLY A 298 -10.68 4.69 0.02
C GLY A 298 -11.69 4.04 0.98
N ASP A 299 -12.95 4.09 0.55
CA ASP A 299 -14.09 3.68 1.36
C ASP A 299 -14.57 2.28 1.00
N TYR A 300 -14.72 1.44 2.02
CA TYR A 300 -15.39 0.16 1.91
C TYR A 300 -16.63 0.15 2.80
N GLY A 301 -17.66 -0.60 2.40
CA GLY A 301 -18.81 -0.85 3.26
C GLY A 301 -18.50 -1.89 4.35
N VAL A 302 -19.17 -1.80 5.50
CA VAL A 302 -19.23 -2.87 6.52
C VAL A 302 -20.60 -3.53 6.52
N GLY A 303 -20.65 -4.85 6.75
CA GLY A 303 -21.91 -5.59 6.79
C GLY A 303 -22.31 -6.17 5.43
N LEU A 304 -23.61 -6.43 5.26
CA LEU A 304 -24.14 -7.07 4.05
C LEU A 304 -24.26 -6.05 2.91
N CYS A 305 -23.47 -6.25 1.86
CA CYS A 305 -23.75 -5.69 0.54
C CYS A 305 -24.76 -6.63 -0.15
N GLY A 306 -25.98 -6.15 -0.37
CA GLY A 306 -27.01 -6.85 -1.11
C GLY A 306 -27.61 -5.95 -2.19
N ASN A 307 -28.31 -6.55 -3.14
CA ASN A 307 -29.00 -5.78 -4.18
C ASN A 307 -30.23 -5.09 -3.57
N ALA A 308 -30.19 -3.77 -3.39
CA ALA A 308 -31.26 -2.97 -2.81
C ALA A 308 -31.20 -1.51 -3.30
N ASP A 309 -32.36 -0.85 -3.41
CA ASP A 309 -32.48 0.59 -3.72
C ASP A 309 -31.62 1.12 -4.89
N GLY A 310 -31.49 0.31 -5.95
CA GLY A 310 -30.69 0.64 -7.14
C GLY A 310 -29.20 0.35 -7.01
N TYR A 311 -28.73 -0.05 -5.83
CA TYR A 311 -27.38 -0.52 -5.57
C TYR A 311 -27.25 -2.02 -5.87
N TYR A 312 -26.22 -2.40 -6.64
CA TYR A 312 -25.99 -3.78 -7.09
C TYR A 312 -24.66 -4.31 -6.54
N CYS A 313 -24.72 -5.42 -5.80
CA CYS A 313 -23.58 -6.12 -5.17
C CYS A 313 -23.41 -7.55 -5.73
N GLY A 314 -23.83 -7.83 -6.97
CA GLY A 314 -23.71 -9.16 -7.55
C GLY A 314 -24.54 -10.21 -6.79
N ASN A 315 -23.89 -11.31 -6.37
CA ASN A 315 -24.50 -12.38 -5.55
C ASN A 315 -24.69 -11.97 -4.08
N GLY A 316 -24.25 -10.77 -3.70
CA GLY A 316 -24.22 -10.28 -2.33
C GLY A 316 -23.07 -10.86 -1.53
N TYR A 317 -22.50 -10.04 -0.66
CA TYR A 317 -21.35 -10.38 0.17
C TYR A 317 -21.38 -9.63 1.51
N LYS A 318 -20.63 -10.12 2.49
CA LYS A 318 -20.51 -9.48 3.81
C LYS A 318 -19.07 -9.07 4.06
N ASN A 319 -18.87 -7.78 4.27
CA ASN A 319 -17.57 -7.22 4.62
C ASN A 319 -17.40 -7.12 6.14
N ARG A 320 -16.20 -7.45 6.60
CA ARG A 320 -15.70 -7.10 7.93
C ARG A 320 -14.42 -6.29 7.79
N MET A 321 -14.38 -5.17 8.48
CA MET A 321 -13.17 -4.38 8.62
C MET A 321 -12.47 -4.70 9.93
N LEU A 322 -11.16 -4.84 9.86
CA LEU A 322 -10.28 -4.97 11.00
C LEU A 322 -9.26 -3.85 10.94
N PHE A 323 -9.05 -3.21 12.09
CA PHE A 323 -8.05 -2.18 12.26
C PHE A 323 -7.15 -2.56 13.42
N GLU A 324 -5.84 -2.52 13.20
CA GLU A 324 -4.82 -2.54 14.24
C GLU A 324 -4.12 -1.19 14.19
N LEU A 325 -4.31 -0.36 15.22
CA LEU A 325 -3.65 0.94 15.31
C LEU A 325 -2.34 0.81 16.06
N ALA A 326 -1.32 1.58 15.66
CA ALA A 326 -0.08 1.70 16.42
C ALA A 326 -0.40 2.10 17.86
N PRO A 327 0.25 1.46 18.87
CA PRO A 327 0.30 2.04 20.18
C PRO A 327 0.99 3.41 20.09
N ILE A 328 0.40 4.39 20.77
CA ILE A 328 0.91 5.77 20.91
C ILE A 328 2.09 5.77 21.87
#